data_AF-A0A3D4KAW7-F1
#
_entry.id   AF-A0A3D4KAW7-F1
#
_cell.length_a   1.000
_cell.length_b   1.000
_cell.length_c   1.000
_cell.angle_alpha   90.00
_cell.angle_beta   90.00
_cell.angle_gamma   90.00
#
_symmetry.space_group_name_H-M   'P 1'
#
loop_
_entity.id
_entity.type
_entity.pdbx_description
1 polymer ?
#
loop_
_entity_poly.entity_id
_entity_poly.type
_entity_poly.pdbx_seq_one_letter_code
_entity_poly.pdbx_strand_id
1 'polypeptide(L)'
;MQIIRHRRNAIEELKATPEKYGVELDLRSYGKKIIIHHDPFAEGEDFEEWIKYYKHKTLILNVKEEGLEARLLEVMKREGIEDFFFLDQSFPFLVKTAKQGEKRCAVRVSEFESVQTALALAGRINWVWVDCFVQFPLTKTSYNLLKDAGFKLC
;
A
#
# COMPACT_ATOMS: atom_id res chain seq x y z
N MET A 1 1.94 2.94 17.16
CA MET A 1 2.95 2.45 16.20
C MET A 1 2.57 1.04 15.83
N GLN A 2 2.50 0.74 14.53
CA GLN A 2 2.17 -0.60 14.02
C GLN A 2 3.39 -1.12 13.25
N ILE A 3 3.76 -2.38 13.45
CA ILE A 3 4.85 -3.02 12.69
C ILE A 3 4.24 -3.75 11.50
N ILE A 4 4.79 -3.52 10.32
CA ILE A 4 4.38 -4.18 9.08
C ILE A 4 5.45 -5.21 8.68
N ARG A 5 5.04 -6.44 8.39
CA ARG A 5 5.93 -7.46 7.80
C ARG A 5 5.92 -7.31 6.29
N HIS A 6 7.08 -6.95 5.75
CA HIS A 6 7.31 -6.73 4.33
C HIS A 6 7.27 -8.05 3.54
N ARG A 7 6.67 -8.02 2.35
CA ARG A 7 6.60 -9.10 1.36
C ARG A 7 6.15 -10.43 1.92
N ARG A 8 4.97 -10.49 2.53
CA ARG A 8 4.36 -11.78 2.93
C ARG A 8 3.63 -12.37 1.72
N ASN A 9 4.39 -12.66 0.66
CA ASN A 9 3.83 -12.96 -0.65
C ASN A 9 3.27 -14.39 -0.74
N ALA A 10 3.75 -15.28 0.14
CA ALA A 10 3.24 -16.65 0.24
C ALA A 10 2.27 -16.84 1.42
N ILE A 11 1.30 -17.74 1.28
CA ILE A 11 0.35 -18.11 2.35
C ILE A 11 1.09 -18.59 3.60
N GLU A 12 2.16 -19.37 3.43
CA GLU A 12 2.92 -19.89 4.56
C GLU A 12 3.66 -18.79 5.31
N GLU A 13 4.14 -17.76 4.62
CA GLU A 13 4.72 -16.57 5.24
C GLU A 13 3.68 -15.71 5.96
N LEU A 14 2.47 -15.60 5.41
CA LEU A 14 1.34 -14.94 6.05
C LEU A 14 0.96 -15.67 7.35
N LYS A 15 0.78 -16.99 7.31
CA LYS A 15 0.44 -17.80 8.49
C LYS A 15 1.53 -17.77 9.56
N ALA A 16 2.80 -17.73 9.16
CA ALA A 16 3.93 -17.61 10.06
C ALA A 16 4.03 -16.20 10.70
N THR A 17 3.34 -15.20 10.15
CA THR A 17 3.30 -13.86 10.71
C THR A 17 2.35 -13.81 11.91
N PRO A 18 2.76 -13.27 13.06
CA PRO A 18 1.84 -13.05 14.17
C PRO A 18 0.75 -12.04 13.81
N GLU A 19 -0.51 -12.39 14.05
CA GLU A 19 -1.72 -11.58 13.74
C GLU A 19 -1.70 -10.14 14.34
N LYS A 20 -0.87 -9.90 15.36
CA LYS A 20 -0.66 -8.56 15.94
C LYS A 20 0.06 -7.59 15.01
N TYR A 21 0.76 -8.08 13.99
CA TYR A 21 1.46 -7.27 13.00
C TYR A 21 0.56 -6.97 11.80
N GLY A 22 0.90 -5.94 11.03
CA GLY A 22 0.38 -5.77 9.68
C GLY A 22 1.26 -6.50 8.67
N VAL A 23 0.82 -6.56 7.42
CA VAL A 23 1.57 -7.18 6.33
C VAL A 23 1.54 -6.32 5.08
N GLU A 24 2.58 -6.43 4.28
CA GLU A 24 2.66 -5.88 2.94
C GLU A 24 2.89 -7.02 1.95
N LEU A 25 2.32 -6.90 0.76
CA LEU A 25 2.47 -7.85 -0.34
C LEU A 25 2.48 -7.14 -1.69
N ASP A 26 3.13 -7.77 -2.66
CA ASP A 26 3.29 -7.27 -4.02
C ASP A 26 2.25 -7.87 -4.97
N LEU A 27 1.50 -7.03 -5.68
CA LEU A 27 0.36 -7.45 -6.51
C LEU A 27 0.61 -7.17 -8.00
N ARG A 28 0.30 -8.17 -8.83
CA ARG A 28 0.38 -8.13 -10.29
C ARG A 28 -0.81 -8.86 -10.91
N SER A 29 -1.05 -8.67 -12.21
CA SER A 29 -1.96 -9.50 -12.98
C SER A 29 -1.24 -10.67 -13.64
N TYR A 30 -1.98 -11.76 -13.82
CA TYR A 30 -1.59 -12.85 -14.70
C TYR A 30 -2.82 -13.34 -15.45
N GLY A 31 -2.93 -12.96 -16.73
CA GLY A 31 -4.13 -13.16 -17.53
C GLY A 31 -5.33 -12.44 -16.90
N LYS A 32 -6.29 -13.21 -16.37
CA LYS A 32 -7.48 -12.69 -15.67
C LYS A 32 -7.38 -12.75 -14.14
N LYS A 33 -6.25 -13.17 -13.58
CA LYS A 33 -6.05 -13.32 -12.13
C LYS A 33 -5.24 -12.17 -11.56
N ILE A 34 -5.39 -11.94 -10.26
CA ILE A 34 -4.42 -11.16 -9.47
C ILE A 34 -3.53 -12.18 -8.78
N ILE A 35 -2.22 -12.03 -8.96
CA ILE A 35 -1.20 -12.87 -8.35
C ILE A 35 -0.35 -12.05 -7.40
N ILE A 36 0.29 -12.73 -6.47
CA ILE A 36 1.20 -12.12 -5.50
C ILE A 36 2.63 -12.41 -5.93
N HIS A 37 3.30 -11.41 -6.50
CA HIS A 37 4.68 -11.51 -6.93
C HIS A 37 5.34 -10.13 -7.09
N HIS A 38 6.58 -10.01 -6.64
CA HIS A 38 7.34 -8.77 -6.78
C HIS A 38 7.81 -8.54 -8.23
N ASP A 39 8.48 -9.53 -8.83
CA ASP A 39 9.13 -9.37 -10.13
C ASP A 39 8.14 -9.52 -11.30
N PRO A 40 8.35 -8.79 -12.40
CA PRO A 40 7.52 -8.92 -13.61
C PRO A 40 7.80 -10.26 -14.31
N PHE A 41 6.83 -10.69 -15.13
CA PHE A 41 6.93 -11.93 -15.95
C PHE A 41 7.14 -13.22 -15.16
N ALA A 42 6.80 -13.21 -13.87
CA ALA A 42 6.83 -14.38 -13.01
C ALA A 42 5.41 -14.79 -12.61
N GLU A 43 5.23 -16.08 -12.35
CA GLU A 43 4.01 -16.60 -11.73
C GLU A 43 4.06 -16.38 -10.21
N GLY A 44 2.91 -16.33 -9.56
CA GLY A 44 2.79 -16.12 -8.13
C GLY A 44 1.56 -16.80 -7.56
N GLU A 45 1.42 -16.77 -6.24
CA GLU A 45 0.23 -17.29 -5.58
C GLU A 45 -1.02 -16.50 -5.98
N ASP A 46 -2.16 -17.17 -6.03
CA ASP A 46 -3.44 -16.53 -6.32
C ASP A 46 -3.88 -15.67 -5.14
N PHE A 47 -4.11 -14.37 -5.38
CA PHE A 47 -4.47 -13.43 -4.33
C PHE A 47 -5.81 -13.76 -3.67
N GLU A 48 -6.77 -14.29 -4.43
CA GLU A 48 -8.08 -14.63 -3.87
C GLU A 48 -8.03 -15.86 -2.96
N GLU A 49 -7.05 -16.77 -3.16
CA GLU A 49 -6.78 -17.83 -2.19
C GLU A 49 -5.99 -17.32 -0.99
N TRP A 50 -5.00 -16.47 -1.20
CA TRP A 50 -4.15 -15.93 -0.13
C TRP A 50 -4.96 -15.10 0.88
N ILE A 51 -5.86 -14.23 0.39
CA ILE A 51 -6.60 -13.29 1.24
C ILE A 51 -7.51 -13.98 2.26
N LYS A 52 -7.95 -15.22 2.00
CA LYS A 52 -8.77 -16.03 2.92
C LYS A 52 -8.07 -16.33 4.24
N TYR A 53 -6.73 -16.30 4.26
CA TYR A 53 -5.93 -16.54 5.45
C TYR A 53 -5.59 -15.26 6.21
N TYR A 54 -5.98 -14.10 5.68
CA TYR A 54 -5.66 -12.81 6.28
C TYR A 54 -6.47 -12.55 7.56
N LYS A 55 -5.75 -12.46 8.69
CA LYS A 55 -6.32 -12.12 10.02
C LYS A 55 -5.48 -11.08 10.77
N HIS A 56 -4.66 -10.35 10.02
CA HIS A 56 -3.67 -9.43 10.54
C HIS A 56 -4.24 -8.02 10.73
N LYS A 57 -3.41 -7.06 11.18
CA LYS A 57 -3.82 -5.66 11.37
C LYS A 57 -3.93 -4.90 10.05
N THR A 58 -2.95 -4.06 9.74
CA THR A 58 -2.96 -3.24 8.53
C THR A 58 -2.43 -4.03 7.34
N LEU A 59 -3.15 -3.98 6.22
CA LEU A 59 -2.74 -4.57 4.95
C LEU A 59 -2.23 -3.48 4.00
N ILE A 60 -1.00 -3.61 3.53
CA ILE A 60 -0.46 -2.71 2.50
C ILE A 60 -0.51 -3.43 1.16
N LEU A 61 -1.34 -2.93 0.25
CA LEU A 61 -1.50 -3.44 -1.10
C LEU A 61 -0.48 -2.75 -2.02
N ASN A 62 0.70 -3.34 -2.18
CA ASN A 62 1.73 -2.80 -3.06
C ASN A 62 1.43 -3.19 -4.51
N VAL A 63 0.86 -2.27 -5.28
CA VAL A 63 0.50 -2.53 -6.68
C VAL A 63 1.71 -2.30 -7.57
N LYS A 64 2.19 -3.36 -8.23
CA LYS A 64 3.37 -3.30 -9.11
C LYS A 64 3.04 -2.95 -10.55
N GLU A 65 1.78 -2.66 -10.81
CA GLU A 65 1.23 -2.26 -12.10
C GLU A 65 -0.10 -1.50 -11.90
N GLU A 66 -0.54 -0.82 -12.94
CA GLU A 66 -1.71 0.03 -12.91
C GLU A 66 -3.00 -0.75 -13.24
N GLY A 67 -4.13 -0.31 -12.68
CA GLY A 67 -5.45 -0.84 -13.06
C GLY A 67 -5.97 -1.99 -12.21
N LEU A 68 -5.22 -2.40 -11.18
CA LEU A 68 -5.67 -3.43 -10.23
C LEU A 68 -6.64 -2.89 -9.18
N GLU A 69 -6.65 -1.58 -8.94
CA GLU A 69 -7.30 -0.97 -7.78
C GLU A 69 -8.78 -1.28 -7.67
N ALA A 70 -9.53 -1.21 -8.77
CA ALA A 70 -10.97 -1.46 -8.75
C ALA A 70 -11.29 -2.90 -8.29
N ARG A 71 -10.59 -3.90 -8.83
CA ARG A 71 -10.75 -5.29 -8.40
C ARG A 71 -10.28 -5.50 -6.97
N LEU A 72 -9.18 -4.87 -6.57
CA LEU A 72 -8.69 -4.97 -5.19
C LEU A 72 -9.71 -4.39 -4.20
N LEU A 73 -10.32 -3.25 -4.51
CA LEU A 73 -11.39 -2.67 -3.69
C LEU A 73 -12.62 -3.58 -3.59
N GLU A 74 -13.00 -4.24 -4.68
CA GLU A 74 -14.08 -5.24 -4.66
C GLU A 74 -13.74 -6.42 -3.74
N VAL A 75 -12.52 -6.94 -3.81
CA VAL A 75 -12.04 -8.01 -2.91
C VAL A 75 -12.04 -7.52 -1.46
N MET A 76 -11.47 -6.35 -1.15
CA MET A 76 -11.44 -5.81 0.21
C MET A 76 -12.85 -5.65 0.79
N LYS A 77 -13.79 -5.14 -0.01
CA LYS A 77 -15.20 -5.00 0.41
C LYS A 77 -15.85 -6.36 0.66
N ARG A 78 -15.59 -7.35 -0.19
CA ARG A 78 -16.16 -8.70 -0.06
C ARG A 78 -15.62 -9.43 1.17
N GLU A 79 -14.33 -9.31 1.45
CA GLU A 79 -13.68 -9.91 2.62
C GLU A 79 -13.87 -9.08 3.91
N GLY A 80 -14.50 -7.91 3.83
CA GLY A 80 -14.72 -7.01 4.98
C GLY A 80 -13.44 -6.39 5.55
N ILE A 81 -12.41 -6.21 4.71
CA ILE A 81 -11.11 -5.67 5.11
C ILE A 81 -11.13 -4.16 4.94
N GLU A 82 -11.14 -3.43 6.06
CA GLU A 82 -11.20 -1.96 6.04
C GLU A 82 -9.85 -1.28 6.35
N ASP A 83 -8.99 -1.92 7.15
CA ASP A 83 -7.67 -1.41 7.53
C ASP A 83 -6.60 -1.81 6.50
N PHE A 84 -6.67 -1.17 5.33
CA PHE A 84 -5.66 -1.32 4.28
C PHE A 84 -5.28 0.03 3.68
N PHE A 85 -4.23 0.06 2.86
CA PHE A 85 -4.00 1.13 1.90
C PHE A 85 -3.18 0.67 0.70
N PHE A 86 -3.32 1.37 -0.43
CA PHE A 86 -2.52 1.16 -1.62
C PHE A 86 -1.14 1.82 -1.50
N LEU A 87 -0.11 1.08 -1.92
CA LEU A 87 1.28 1.54 -2.04
C LEU A 87 1.73 1.41 -3.50
N ASP A 88 2.67 2.27 -3.91
CA ASP A 88 3.31 2.30 -5.24
C ASP A 88 2.37 2.45 -6.43
N GLN A 89 1.16 2.98 -6.20
CA GLN A 89 0.34 3.48 -7.31
C GLN A 89 1.13 4.53 -8.10
N SER A 90 1.05 4.46 -9.43
CA SER A 90 1.53 5.56 -10.23
C SER A 90 0.74 6.83 -9.88
N PHE A 91 1.38 7.99 -9.98
CA PHE A 91 0.75 9.25 -9.58
C PHE A 91 -0.60 9.52 -10.29
N PRO A 92 -0.77 9.25 -11.60
CA PRO A 92 -2.07 9.36 -12.26
C PRO A 92 -3.15 8.45 -11.66
N PHE A 93 -2.81 7.20 -11.31
CA PHE A 93 -3.75 6.25 -10.71
C PHE A 93 -4.07 6.59 -9.27
N LEU A 94 -3.09 7.02 -8.49
CA LEU A 94 -3.30 7.57 -7.16
C LEU A 94 -4.32 8.72 -7.18
N VAL A 95 -4.13 9.70 -8.08
CA VAL A 95 -5.06 10.83 -8.23
C VAL A 95 -6.44 10.36 -8.69
N LYS A 96 -6.52 9.39 -9.60
CA LYS A 96 -7.78 8.81 -10.07
C LYS A 96 -8.54 8.14 -8.92
N THR A 97 -7.88 7.27 -8.15
CA THR A 97 -8.46 6.56 -7.00
C THR A 97 -8.89 7.56 -5.92
N ALA A 98 -8.06 8.55 -5.60
CA ALA A 98 -8.40 9.59 -4.63
C ALA A 98 -9.62 10.43 -5.06
N LYS A 99 -9.76 10.73 -6.36
CA LYS A 99 -10.93 11.44 -6.91
C LYS A 99 -12.23 10.64 -6.78
N GLN A 100 -12.15 9.31 -6.69
CA GLN A 100 -13.30 8.44 -6.44
C GLN A 100 -13.69 8.38 -4.96
N GLY A 101 -12.97 9.10 -4.09
CA GLY A 101 -13.25 9.18 -2.65
C GLY A 101 -12.52 8.13 -1.81
N GLU A 102 -11.73 7.25 -2.44
CA GLU A 102 -10.90 6.29 -1.72
C GLU A 102 -9.66 6.99 -1.15
N LYS A 103 -9.65 7.17 0.16
CA LYS A 103 -8.58 7.88 0.88
C LYS A 103 -7.45 6.96 1.35
N ARG A 104 -7.63 5.64 1.29
CA ARG A 104 -6.64 4.63 1.68
C ARG A 104 -5.58 4.43 0.60
N CYS A 105 -4.89 5.52 0.27
CA CYS A 105 -3.78 5.54 -0.67
C CYS A 105 -2.57 6.19 -0.01
N ALA A 106 -1.37 5.77 -0.39
CA ALA A 106 -0.11 6.37 0.02
C ALA A 106 0.58 7.05 -1.16
N VAL A 107 1.05 8.28 -0.94
CA VAL A 107 2.03 8.94 -1.82
C VAL A 107 3.42 8.75 -1.22
N ARG A 108 4.43 8.48 -2.06
CA ARG A 108 5.81 8.34 -1.61
C ARG A 108 6.47 9.70 -1.39
N VAL A 109 7.24 9.79 -0.31
CA VAL A 109 8.20 10.87 -0.07
C VAL A 109 9.57 10.22 0.11
N SER A 110 10.54 10.69 -0.67
CA SER A 110 11.90 10.15 -0.71
C SER A 110 12.87 11.28 -1.05
N GLU A 111 14.15 10.97 -1.25
CA GLU A 111 15.13 11.93 -1.76
C GLU A 111 14.81 12.44 -3.17
N PHE A 112 13.97 11.72 -3.90
CA PHE A 112 13.53 12.06 -5.26
C PHE A 112 12.12 12.64 -5.31
N GLU A 113 11.31 12.40 -4.27
CA GLU A 113 9.89 12.74 -4.24
C GLU A 113 9.59 13.69 -3.08
N SER A 114 9.18 14.92 -3.42
CA SER A 114 9.08 16.01 -2.45
C SER A 114 7.90 15.87 -1.49
N VAL A 115 8.09 16.40 -0.27
CA VAL A 115 7.03 16.61 0.73
C VAL A 115 5.88 17.47 0.17
N GLN A 116 6.18 18.36 -0.78
CA GLN A 116 5.21 19.30 -1.33
C GLN A 116 4.22 18.57 -2.24
N THR A 117 4.67 17.53 -2.93
CA THR A 117 3.80 16.61 -3.67
C THR A 117 2.80 15.94 -2.73
N ALA A 118 3.24 15.50 -1.55
CA ALA A 118 2.34 14.93 -0.57
C ALA A 118 1.34 15.95 -0.02
N LEU A 119 1.79 17.15 0.34
CA LEU A 119 0.91 18.23 0.84
C LEU A 119 -0.17 18.63 -0.17
N ALA A 120 0.11 18.58 -1.48
CA ALA A 120 -0.89 18.83 -2.52
C ALA A 120 -2.05 17.82 -2.53
N LEU A 121 -1.87 16.65 -1.89
CA LEU A 121 -2.84 15.57 -1.75
C LEU A 121 -3.51 15.54 -0.37
N ALA A 122 -3.21 16.49 0.51
CA ALA A 122 -3.79 16.57 1.84
C ALA A 122 -5.33 16.58 1.80
N GLY A 123 -5.95 15.82 2.70
CA GLY A 123 -7.41 15.63 2.75
C GLY A 123 -8.01 14.73 1.66
N ARG A 124 -7.24 14.41 0.61
CA ARG A 124 -7.64 13.50 -0.49
C ARG A 124 -7.18 12.06 -0.26
N ILE A 125 -6.00 11.89 0.32
CA ILE A 125 -5.45 10.59 0.74
C ILE A 125 -4.97 10.67 2.19
N ASN A 126 -4.79 9.51 2.83
CA ASN A 126 -4.50 9.43 4.25
C ASN A 126 -3.03 9.10 4.58
N TRP A 127 -2.28 8.54 3.63
CA TRP A 127 -0.96 7.98 3.92
C TRP A 127 0.16 8.67 3.13
N VAL A 128 1.32 8.74 3.77
CA VAL A 128 2.61 8.97 3.12
C VAL A 128 3.50 7.77 3.43
N TRP A 129 4.08 7.19 2.39
CA TRP A 129 5.13 6.19 2.50
C TRP A 129 6.47 6.89 2.49
N VAL A 130 7.23 6.80 3.58
CA VAL A 130 8.53 7.46 3.72
C VAL A 130 9.61 6.48 3.28
N ASP A 131 10.15 6.68 2.08
CA ASP A 131 11.12 5.77 1.48
C ASP A 131 12.56 6.32 1.58
N CYS A 132 13.53 5.44 1.74
CA CYS A 132 14.93 5.79 1.95
C CYS A 132 15.81 5.00 0.99
N PHE A 133 16.26 5.62 -0.11
CA PHE A 133 17.15 4.96 -1.05
C PHE A 133 18.62 5.04 -0.64
N VAL A 134 19.01 6.17 -0.05
CA VAL A 134 20.37 6.49 0.39
C VAL A 134 20.37 7.00 1.84
N GLN A 135 19.45 7.90 2.18
CA GLN A 135 19.33 8.52 3.48
C GLN A 135 17.88 8.81 3.85
N PHE A 136 17.63 9.04 5.13
CA PHE A 136 16.29 9.36 5.60
C PHE A 136 15.80 10.71 5.04
N PRO A 137 14.65 10.76 4.32
CA PRO A 137 14.27 11.94 3.54
C PRO A 137 13.58 13.04 4.36
N LEU A 138 13.19 12.75 5.61
CA LEU A 138 12.46 13.71 6.44
C LEU A 138 13.35 14.42 7.44
N THR A 139 13.16 15.73 7.52
CA THR A 139 13.59 16.57 8.64
C THR A 139 12.46 16.65 9.67
N LYS A 140 12.76 17.14 10.88
CA LYS A 140 11.71 17.43 11.88
C LYS A 140 10.64 18.40 11.34
N THR A 141 11.06 19.39 10.55
CA THR A 141 10.15 20.37 9.94
C THR A 141 9.22 19.71 8.94
N SER A 142 9.74 18.90 8.01
CA SER A 142 8.89 18.22 7.03
C SER A 142 8.00 17.15 7.65
N TYR A 143 8.49 16.44 8.66
CA TYR A 143 7.66 15.53 9.45
C TYR A 143 6.46 16.26 10.05
N ASN A 144 6.68 17.40 10.73
CA ASN A 144 5.60 18.18 11.33
C ASN A 144 4.59 18.66 10.29
N LEU A 145 5.06 19.17 9.13
CA LEU A 145 4.17 19.59 8.05
C LEU A 145 3.22 18.46 7.59
N LEU A 146 3.75 17.25 7.41
CA LEU A 146 2.92 16.10 7.03
C LEU A 146 1.94 15.70 8.14
N LYS A 147 2.36 15.75 9.40
CA LYS A 147 1.50 15.43 10.54
C LYS A 147 0.38 16.46 10.71
N ASP A 148 0.69 17.74 10.60
CA ASP A 148 -0.27 18.85 10.70
C ASP A 148 -1.29 18.82 9.55
N ALA A 149 -0.88 18.34 8.37
CA ALA A 149 -1.76 18.07 7.23
C ALA A 149 -2.66 16.83 7.41
N GLY A 150 -2.52 16.09 8.52
CA GLY A 150 -3.35 14.95 8.87
C GLY A 150 -2.89 13.60 8.31
N PHE A 151 -1.69 13.51 7.73
CA PHE A 151 -1.19 12.25 7.19
C PHE A 151 -0.82 11.24 8.28
N LYS A 152 -1.09 9.97 7.98
CA LYS A 152 -0.42 8.83 8.61
C LYS A 152 0.88 8.57 7.85
N LEU A 153 1.96 8.32 8.57
CA LEU A 153 3.26 8.03 7.99
C LEU A 153 3.55 6.54 8.21
N CYS A 154 3.95 5.86 7.15
CA CYS A 154 4.47 4.51 7.18
C CYS A 154 5.94 4.54 6.78
#